data_AF-S2FQ62-F1
#
_entry.id   AF-S2FQ62-F1
#
_cell.length_a   1.000
_cell.length_b   1.000
_cell.length_c   1.000
_cell.angle_alpha   90.00
_cell.angle_beta   90.00
_cell.angle_gamma   90.00
#
_symmetry.space_group_name_H-M   'P 1'
#
loop_
_entity.id
_entity.type
_entity.pdbx_description
1 polymer ?
#
loop_
_entity_poly.entity_id
_entity_poly.type
_entity_poly.pdbx_seq_one_letter_code
_entity_poly.pdbx_strand_id
1 'polypeptide(L)' 'MEQYALKNGKSTPEVVHYEYGMNLDIQKLVSVTQANKTCSVAPSRMTYEDSAGKLNTVEYRVMGTNCPHGS' A
#
# COMPACT_ATOMS: atom_id res chain seq x y z
N MET A 1 3.88 -8.89 5.70
CA MET A 1 2.41 -9.12 5.65
C MET A 1 2.02 -10.56 5.93
N GLU A 2 2.78 -11.56 5.48
CA GLU A 2 2.50 -13.00 5.75
C GLU A 2 2.25 -13.33 7.23
N GLN A 3 3.12 -12.87 8.14
CA GLN A 3 2.92 -13.08 9.57
C GLN A 3 1.62 -12.45 10.12
N TYR A 4 1.22 -11.29 9.60
CA TYR A 4 -0.06 -10.66 9.98
C TYR A 4 -1.24 -11.48 9.45
N ALA A 5 -1.15 -11.96 8.20
CA ALA A 5 -2.18 -12.81 7.61
C ALA A 5 -2.36 -14.10 8.43
N LEU A 6 -1.27 -14.80 8.76
CA LEU A 6 -1.28 -16.01 9.60
C LEU A 6 -1.89 -15.75 10.98
N LYS A 7 -1.48 -14.66 11.67
CA LYS A 7 -2.00 -14.32 13.01
C LYS A 7 -3.51 -14.03 13.02
N ASN A 8 -4.07 -13.55 11.90
CA ASN A 8 -5.47 -13.18 11.78
C ASN A 8 -6.30 -14.21 10.99
N GLY A 9 -5.75 -15.38 10.67
CA GLY A 9 -6.44 -16.42 9.89
C GLY A 9 -6.81 -15.99 8.46
N LYS A 10 -6.03 -15.09 7.86
CA LYS A 10 -6.27 -14.53 6.52
C LYS A 10 -5.28 -15.10 5.50
N SER A 11 -5.66 -15.08 4.23
CA SER A 11 -4.75 -15.38 3.13
C SER A 11 -3.72 -14.26 2.95
N THR A 12 -2.49 -14.62 2.54
CA THR A 12 -1.49 -13.64 2.13
C THR A 12 -2.01 -12.86 0.92
N PRO A 13 -2.05 -11.52 0.98
CA PRO A 13 -2.51 -10.72 -0.16
C PRO A 13 -1.51 -10.78 -1.30
N GLU A 14 -2.00 -10.97 -2.53
CA GLU A 14 -1.21 -10.69 -3.73
C GLU A 14 -1.07 -9.19 -3.94
N VAL A 15 0.04 -8.78 -4.59
CA VAL A 15 0.31 -7.38 -4.92
C VAL A 15 -0.31 -7.08 -6.27
N VAL A 16 -1.24 -6.13 -6.29
CA VAL A 16 -1.90 -5.64 -7.51
C VAL A 16 -1.39 -4.23 -7.81
N HIS A 17 -1.10 -3.92 -9.07
CA HIS A 17 -0.79 -2.55 -9.45
C HIS A 17 -2.06 -1.70 -9.47
N TYR A 18 -2.03 -0.60 -8.73
CA TYR A 18 -3.12 0.35 -8.71
C TYR A 18 -3.16 1.14 -10.02
N GLU A 19 -4.35 1.24 -10.59
CA GLU A 19 -4.64 2.14 -11.71
C GLU A 19 -5.41 3.35 -11.20
N TYR A 20 -5.07 4.54 -11.72
CA TYR A 20 -5.73 5.76 -11.29
C TYR A 20 -7.24 5.70 -11.58
N GLY A 21 -8.05 5.92 -10.55
CA GLY A 21 -9.52 5.81 -10.63
C GLY A 21 -10.06 4.42 -10.29
N MET A 22 -9.21 3.42 -10.02
CA MET A 22 -9.64 2.13 -9.50
C MET A 22 -10.34 2.33 -8.15
N ASN A 23 -11.54 1.76 -8.02
CA ASN A 23 -12.30 1.80 -6.78
C ASN A 23 -11.75 0.75 -5.81
N LEU A 24 -11.32 1.20 -4.64
CA LEU A 24 -10.81 0.33 -3.58
C LEU A 24 -11.81 0.35 -2.43
N ASP A 25 -12.37 -0.80 -2.10
CA ASP A 25 -13.18 -0.98 -0.89
C ASP A 25 -12.24 -1.10 0.32
N ILE A 26 -11.84 0.03 0.89
CA ILE A 26 -10.92 0.08 2.03
C ILE A 26 -11.73 0.26 3.31
N GLN A 27 -11.86 -0.81 4.09
CA GLN A 27 -12.47 -0.73 5.42
C GLN A 27 -11.43 -0.44 6.51
N LYS A 28 -10.23 -1.03 6.43
CA LYS A 28 -9.16 -0.80 7.41
C LYS A 28 -7.78 -0.80 6.76
N LEU A 29 -7.00 0.24 7.04
CA LEU A 29 -5.59 0.33 6.64
C LEU A 29 -4.72 -0.50 7.60
N VAL A 30 -3.94 -1.44 7.07
CA VAL A 30 -3.08 -2.32 7.88
C VAL A 30 -1.62 -1.89 7.83
N SER A 31 -1.11 -1.54 6.65
CA SER A 31 0.27 -1.13 6.47
C SER A 31 0.44 -0.28 5.22
N VAL A 32 1.35 0.68 5.28
CA VAL A 32 1.85 1.41 4.12
C VAL A 32 3.37 1.38 4.18
N THR A 33 4.01 0.98 3.09
CA THR A 33 5.46 0.95 2.94
C THR A 33 5.87 1.71 1.70
N GLN A 34 6.83 2.62 1.84
CA GLN A 34 7.36 3.40 0.73
C GLN A 34 8.81 2.99 0.49
N ALA A 35 9.14 2.66 -0.76
CA ALA A 35 10.45 2.07 -1.09
C ALA A 35 11.62 3.06 -0.92
N ASN A 36 11.44 4.36 -1.20
CA ASN A 36 12.44 5.39 -0.93
C ASN A 36 11.80 6.71 -0.48
N LYS A 37 12.54 7.51 0.30
CA LYS A 37 12.13 8.86 0.74
C LYS A 37 12.84 9.98 -0.02
N THR A 38 13.72 9.64 -0.96
CA THR A 38 14.48 10.58 -1.81
C THR A 38 13.55 11.38 -2.70
N CYS A 39 13.95 12.58 -3.14
CA CYS A 39 13.14 13.41 -4.03
C CYS A 39 13.03 12.80 -5.45
N SER A 40 12.22 11.76 -5.57
CA SER A 40 12.01 10.98 -6.78
C SER A 40 10.67 10.27 -6.67
N VAL A 41 10.07 9.93 -7.81
CA VAL A 41 8.91 9.04 -7.84
C VAL A 41 9.36 7.62 -7.52
N ALA A 42 8.67 6.96 -6.60
CA ALA A 42 8.98 5.59 -6.20
C ALA A 42 7.75 4.75 -5.87
N PRO A 43 7.86 3.41 -5.94
CA PRO A 43 6.76 2.53 -5.57
C PRO A 43 6.49 2.59 -4.07
N SER A 44 5.21 2.56 -3.74
CA SER A 44 4.64 2.43 -2.41
C SER A 44 3.66 1.28 -2.42
N ARG A 45 3.67 0.46 -1.37
CA ARG A 45 2.70 -0.62 -1.17
C ARG A 45 1.79 -0.28 -0.01
N MET A 46 0.49 -0.43 -0.23
CA MET A 46 -0.53 -0.29 0.79
C MET A 46 -1.26 -1.61 0.94
N THR A 47 -1.27 -2.15 2.15
CA THR A 47 -2.08 -3.32 2.51
C THR A 47 -3.25 -2.88 3.36
N TYR A 48 -4.45 -3.28 2.95
CA TYR A 48 -5.70 -2.95 3.61
C TYR A 48 -6.63 -4.17 3.69
N GLU A 49 -7.61 -4.08 4.59
CA GLU A 49 -8.74 -5.00 4.67
C GLU A 49 -9.95 -4.36 4.02
N ASP A 50 -10.63 -5.14 3.17
CA ASP A 50 -11.90 -4.74 2.56
C ASP A 50 -13.09 -5.03 3.46
N SER A 51 -14.30 -4.64 3.03
CA SER A 51 -15.53 -4.86 3.80
C SER A 51 -15.89 -6.33 4.01
N ALA A 52 -15.31 -7.24 3.20
CA ALA A 52 -15.44 -8.69 3.36
C ALA A 52 -14.38 -9.28 4.31
N GLY A 53 -13.48 -8.45 4.85
CA GLY A 53 -12.41 -8.85 5.75
C GLY A 53 -11.19 -9.46 5.06
N LYS A 54 -11.14 -9.46 3.72
CA LYS A 54 -10.00 -9.96 2.95
C LYS A 54 -8.88 -8.92 2.93
N LEU A 55 -7.64 -9.41 3.00
CA LEU A 55 -6.46 -8.57 2.82
C LEU A 55 -6.17 -8.37 1.33
N ASN A 56 -5.93 -7.12 0.95
CA ASN A 56 -5.53 -6.72 -0.39
C ASN A 56 -4.27 -5.85 -0.29
N THR A 57 -3.32 -6.03 -1.22
CA THR A 57 -2.14 -5.16 -1.33
C THR A 57 -2.12 -4.50 -2.68
N VAL A 58 -2.07 -3.17 -2.69
CA VAL A 58 -1.90 -2.38 -3.90
C VAL A 58 -0.53 -1.74 -3.95
N GLU A 59 0.09 -1.72 -5.12
CA GLU A 59 1.32 -0.97 -5.39
C GLU A 59 1.01 0.22 -6.30
N TYR A 60 1.42 1.41 -5.88
CA TYR A 60 1.25 2.67 -6.59
C TYR A 60 2.50 3.52 -6.48
N ARG A 61 2.62 4.54 -7.34
CA ARG A 61 3.77 5.45 -7.33
C ARG A 61 3.45 6.72 -6.56
N VAL A 62 4.37 7.14 -5.69
CA VAL A 62 4.28 8.39 -4.93
C VAL A 62 5.55 9.21 -5.09
N MET A 63 5.44 10.53 -4.93
CA MET A 63 6.61 11.39 -4.81
C MET A 63 7.25 11.20 -3.43
N GLY A 64 8.57 11.07 -3.38
CA GLY A 64 9.29 11.06 -2.11
C GLY A 64 9.17 12.37 -1.34
N THR A 65 9.29 12.27 -0.01
CA THR A 65 9.02 13.40 0.91
C THR A 65 10.21 14.33 1.10
N ASN A 66 11.44 13.87 0.86
CA ASN A 66 12.65 14.67 1.10
C ASN A 66 13.04 15.49 -0.13
N CYS A 67 12.12 16.32 -0.61
CA CYS A 67 12.40 17.27 -1.68
C CYS A 67 12.97 18.58 -1.15
N PRO A 68 13.99 19.15 -1.81
CA PRO A 68 14.44 20.48 -1.47
C PRO A 68 13.30 21.48 -1.70
N HIS A 69 13.00 22.29 -0.70
CA HIS A 69 12.14 23.45 -0.88
C HIS A 69 12.90 24.42 -1.80
N GLY A 70 12.24 24.89 -2.86
CA GLY A 70 12.81 25.89 -3.76
C GLY A 70 13.25 27.11 -2.97
N SER A 71 14.53 27.47 -3.12
CA SER A 71 15.15 28.68 -2.59
C SER A 71 14.63 29.93 -3.29
#